data_AF-A0A8T3SXN0-F1
#
_entry.id   AF-A0A8T3SXN0-F1
#
_cell.length_a   1.000
_cell.length_b   1.000
_cell.length_c   1.000
_cell.angle_alpha   90.00
_cell.angle_beta   90.00
_cell.angle_gamma   90.00
#
_symmetry.space_group_name_H-M   'P 1'
#
loop_
_entity.id
_entity.type
_entity.pdbx_description
1 polymer ?
#
loop_
_entity_poly.entity_id
_entity_poly.type
_entity_poly.pdbx_seq_one_letter_code
_entity_poly.pdbx_strand_id
1 'polypeptide(L)' 'MLKTFVLLGGINALLAVVLGAFGAHGLKQQLSPELLSMYQTGVDYHMWHALGLVLIGLLGAHYSGSALLTWAGWFMLAG' A
#
# COMPACT_ATOMS: atom_id res chain seq x y z
N MET A 1 10.35 -14.36 -3.76
CA MET A 1 9.03 -13.74 -4.01
C MET A 1 8.25 -13.51 -2.73
N LEU A 2 7.91 -14.54 -1.94
CA LEU A 2 7.27 -14.38 -0.61
C LEU A 2 7.91 -13.25 0.22
N LYS A 3 9.22 -13.34 0.50
CA LYS A 3 9.95 -12.33 1.28
C LYS A 3 9.96 -10.94 0.64
N THR A 4 9.96 -10.89 -0.69
CA THR A 4 10.02 -9.64 -1.46
C THR A 4 8.73 -8.84 -1.31
N PHE A 5 7.56 -9.46 -1.56
CA PHE A 5 6.29 -8.75 -1.47
C PHE A 5 5.90 -8.42 -0.02
N VAL A 6 6.26 -9.24 0.96
CA VAL A 6 6.08 -8.88 2.38
C VAL A 6 6.94 -7.67 2.76
N LEU A 7 8.20 -7.62 2.33
CA LEU A 7 9.08 -6.47 2.58
C LEU A 7 8.54 -5.19 1.92
N LEU A 8 8.17 -5.28 0.64
CA LEU A 8 7.61 -4.15 -0.10
C LEU A 8 6.27 -3.67 0.49
N GLY A 9 5.41 -4.61 0.91
CA GLY A 9 4.18 -4.30 1.61
C GLY A 9 4.43 -3.58 2.94
N GLY A 10 5.43 -4.00 3.71
CA GLY A 10 5.85 -3.30 4.94
C GLY A 10 6.35 -1.87 4.69
N ILE A 11 7.16 -1.68 3.64
CA ILE A 11 7.62 -0.34 3.23
C ILE A 11 6.43 0.53 2.80
N ASN A 12 5.51 -0.02 1.99
CA ASN A 12 4.31 0.72 1.57
C ASN A 12 3.39 1.06 2.74
N ALA A 13 3.25 0.16 3.73
CA ALA A 13 2.46 0.44 4.93
C ALA A 13 3.09 1.56 5.76
N LEU A 14 4.42 1.56 5.91
CA LEU A 14 5.15 2.65 6.58
C LEU A 14 4.90 3.98 5.85
N LEU A 15 5.03 4.01 4.52
CA LEU A 15 4.79 5.21 3.73
C LEU A 15 3.34 5.70 3.86
N ALA A 16 2.35 4.80 3.78
CA ALA A 16 0.95 5.15 3.95
C ALA A 16 0.67 5.77 5.34
N VAL A 17 1.27 5.24 6.41
CA VAL A 17 1.16 5.82 7.77
C VAL A 17 1.82 7.20 7.82
N VAL A 18 3.02 7.36 7.28
CA VAL A 18 3.73 8.66 7.26
C VAL A 18 2.92 9.71 6.49
N LEU A 19 2.40 9.35 5.31
CA LEU A 19 1.56 10.23 4.49
C LEU A 19 0.24 10.56 5.20
N GLY A 20 -0.45 9.57 5.78
CA GLY A 20 -1.66 9.81 6.55
C GLY A 20 -1.44 10.75 7.73
N ALA A 21 -0.35 10.57 8.48
CA ALA A 21 0.03 11.48 9.57
C ALA A 21 0.32 12.90 9.07
N PHE A 22 1.00 13.02 7.93
CA PHE A 22 1.26 14.31 7.28
C PHE A 22 -0.03 15.00 6.82
N GLY A 23 -1.00 14.27 6.27
CA GLY A 23 -2.32 14.79 5.95
C GLY A 23 -3.05 15.33 7.18
N ALA A 24 -3.13 14.51 8.24
CA ALA A 24 -3.87 14.83 9.45
C ALA A 24 -3.29 16.01 10.26
N HIS A 25 -1.97 16.15 10.29
CA HIS A 25 -1.29 17.16 11.12
C HIS A 25 -0.72 18.31 10.29
N GLY A 26 -0.11 18.02 9.14
CA GLY A 26 0.59 19.01 8.30
C GLY A 26 -0.31 19.74 7.31
N LEU A 27 -1.28 19.04 6.70
CA LEU A 27 -2.10 19.59 5.61
C LEU A 27 -3.50 20.04 6.03
N LYS A 28 -4.00 19.62 7.20
CA LYS A 28 -5.38 19.87 7.64
C LYS A 28 -5.81 21.34 7.60
N GLN A 29 -4.90 22.28 7.85
CA GLN A 29 -5.19 23.72 7.81
C GLN A 29 -4.87 24.38 6.46
N GLN A 30 -4.21 23.66 5.55
CA GLN A 30 -3.77 24.17 4.25
C GLN A 30 -4.76 23.79 3.12
N LEU A 31 -5.48 22.68 3.28
CA LEU A 31 -6.40 22.16 2.29
C LEU A 31 -7.86 22.42 2.67
N SER A 32 -8.72 22.59 1.65
CA SER A 32 -10.16 22.54 1.85
C SER A 32 -10.59 21.15 2.36
N PRO A 33 -11.73 21.03 3.05
CA PRO A 33 -12.22 19.73 3.51
C PRO A 33 -12.36 18.70 2.38
N GLU A 34 -12.74 19.15 1.19
CA GLU A 34 -12.88 18.31 0.00
C GLU A 34 -11.52 17.78 -0.49
N LEU A 35 -10.52 18.65 -0.61
CA LEU A 35 -9.16 18.25 -0.99
C LEU A 35 -8.51 17.34 0.05
N LEU A 36 -8.77 17.58 1.33
CA LEU A 36 -8.28 16.72 2.41
C LEU A 36 -8.93 15.33 2.35
N SER A 37 -10.21 15.24 2.00
CA SER A 37 -10.91 13.96 1.78
C SER A 37 -10.33 13.18 0.59
N MET A 38 -10.06 13.86 -0.52
CA MET A 38 -9.40 13.25 -1.69
C MET A 38 -7.98 12.77 -1.35
N TYR A 39 -7.21 13.57 -0.60
CA TYR A 39 -5.89 13.16 -0.11
C TYR A 39 -5.98 11.90 0.75
N GLN A 40 -6.91 11.86 1.71
CA GLN A 40 -7.11 10.70 2.58
C GLN A 40 -7.49 9.45 1.76
N THR A 41 -8.32 9.59 0.74
CA THR A 41 -8.69 8.48 -0.15
C THR A 41 -7.45 7.91 -0.87
N GLY A 42 -6.54 8.76 -1.33
CA GLY A 42 -5.27 8.32 -1.92
C GLY A 42 -4.36 7.58 -0.92
N VAL A 43 -4.28 8.06 0.32
CA VAL A 43 -3.54 7.38 1.41
C VAL A 43 -4.18 6.02 1.73
N ASP A 44 -5.51 5.95 1.78
CA ASP A 44 -6.24 4.71 2.04
C ASP A 44 -5.98 3.68 0.93
N TYR A 45 -5.99 4.10 -0.34
CA TYR A 45 -5.58 3.24 -1.45
C TYR A 45 -4.14 2.75 -1.28
N HIS A 46 -3.18 3.62 -0.95
CA HIS A 46 -1.79 3.19 -0.68
C HIS A 46 -1.73 2.11 0.41
N MET A 47 -2.50 2.26 1.50
CA MET A 47 -2.59 1.22 2.54
C MET A 47 -3.19 -0.08 2.01
N TRP A 48 -4.21 -0.04 1.17
CA TRP A 48 -4.75 -1.24 0.53
C TRP A 48 -3.73 -1.94 -0.37
N HIS A 49 -2.94 -1.19 -1.13
CA HIS A 49 -1.84 -1.74 -1.91
C HIS A 49 -0.77 -2.39 -1.01
N ALA A 50 -0.45 -1.77 0.14
CA ALA A 50 0.47 -2.33 1.12
C ALA A 50 -0.02 -3.68 1.68
N LEU A 51 -1.27 -3.73 2.13
CA LEU A 51 -1.89 -4.95 2.68
C LEU A 51 -2.01 -6.04 1.60
N GLY A 52 -2.37 -5.66 0.37
CA GLY A 52 -2.40 -6.55 -0.78
C GLY A 52 -1.05 -7.21 -1.06
N LEU A 53 0.04 -6.43 -1.03
CA LEU A 53 1.40 -6.96 -1.19
C LEU A 53 1.78 -7.96 -0.10
N VAL A 54 1.47 -7.66 1.16
CA VAL A 54 1.71 -8.59 2.27
C VAL A 54 0.93 -9.89 2.06
N LEU A 55 -0.36 -9.80 1.70
CA LEU A 55 -1.21 -10.97 1.46
C LEU A 55 -0.69 -11.83 0.30
N ILE A 56 -0.36 -11.22 -0.84
CA ILE A 56 0.22 -11.90 -2.00
C ILE A 56 1.54 -12.57 -1.62
N GLY A 57 2.37 -11.88 -0.84
CA GLY A 57 3.57 -12.44 -0.24
C GLY A 57 3.26 -13.74 0.50
N LEU A 58 2.40 -13.68 1.52
CA LEU A 58 2.01 -14.83 2.35
C LEU A 58 1.42 -16.00 1.55
N LEU A 59 0.55 -15.72 0.57
CA LEU A 59 0.00 -16.73 -0.34
C LEU A 59 1.09 -17.44 -1.16
N GLY A 60 2.21 -16.77 -1.42
CA GLY A 60 3.37 -17.35 -2.09
C GLY A 60 4.00 -18.54 -1.35
N ALA A 61 3.69 -18.75 -0.06
CA ALA A 61 4.08 -19.95 0.67
C ALA A 61 3.30 -21.20 0.22
N HIS A 62 2.03 -21.03 -0.20
CA HIS A 62 1.15 -22.12 -0.62
C HIS A 62 1.14 -22.33 -2.14
N TYR A 63 1.42 -21.28 -2.91
CA TYR A 63 1.40 -21.29 -4.37
C TYR A 63 2.78 -20.98 -4.96
N SER A 64 3.79 -21.72 -4.52
CA SER A 64 5.17 -21.53 -4.96
C SER A 64 5.29 -21.70 -6.49
N GLY A 65 5.96 -20.77 -7.15
CA GLY A 65 6.17 -20.78 -8.61
C GLY A 65 5.01 -20.26 -9.47
N SER A 66 3.91 -19.76 -8.86
CA SER A 66 2.80 -19.18 -9.63
C SER A 66 3.18 -17.86 -10.31
N ALA A 67 3.23 -17.85 -11.65
CA ALA A 67 3.46 -16.64 -12.44
C ALA A 67 2.34 -15.60 -12.24
N LEU A 68 1.09 -16.04 -12.13
CA LEU A 68 -0.06 -15.14 -11.93
C LEU A 68 0.05 -14.40 -10.60
N LEU A 69 0.43 -15.10 -9.52
CA LEU A 69 0.61 -14.48 -8.21
C LEU A 69 1.77 -13.47 -8.20
N THR A 70 2.81 -13.74 -9.01
CA THR A 70 3.93 -12.82 -9.22
C THR A 70 3.48 -11.54 -9.88
N TRP A 71 2.74 -11.66 -10.99
CA TRP A 71 2.20 -10.51 -11.71
C TRP A 71 1.22 -9.71 -10.86
N ALA A 72 0.36 -10.38 -10.09
CA ALA A 72 -0.52 -9.72 -9.14
C ALA A 72 0.26 -8.86 -8.14
N GLY A 73 1.39 -9.38 -7.61
CA GLY A 73 2.25 -8.62 -6.70
C GLY A 73 2.88 -7.39 -7.37
N TRP A 74 3.34 -7.52 -8.61
CA TRP A 74 3.91 -6.38 -9.34
C TRP A 74 2.88 -5.32 -9.71
N PHE A 75 1.66 -5.72 -10.12
CA PHE A 75 0.57 -4.76 -10.34
C PHE A 75 0.15 -4.08 -9.04
N MET A 76 0.08 -4.84 -7.93
CA MET A 76 -0.20 -4.26 -6.62
C MET A 76 0.87 -3.27 -6.16
N LEU A 77 2.13 -3.46 -6.55
CA LEU A 77 3.19 -2.50 -6.27
C LEU A 77 3.09 -1.25 -7.17
N ALA A 78 2.78 -1.45 -8.44
CA ALA A 78 2.74 -0.37 -9.44
C ALA A 78 1.60 0.64 -9.18
N GLY A 79 0.46 0.16 -8.65
CA GLY A 79 -0.76 0.95 -8.57
C GLY A 79 -1.68 0.66 -9.73
#